data_AF-A0A4R2PQ94-F1
#
_entry.id   AF-A0A4R2PQ94-F1
#
_cell.length_a   1.000
_cell.length_b   1.000
_cell.length_c   1.000
_cell.angle_alpha   90.00
_cell.angle_beta   90.00
_cell.angle_gamma   90.00
#
_symmetry.space_group_name_H-M   'P 1'
#
loop_
_entity.id
_entity.type
_entity.pdbx_description
1 polymer ?
#
loop_
_entity_poly.entity_id
_entity_poly.type
_entity_poly.pdbx_seq_one_letter_code
_entity_poly.pdbx_strand_id
1 'polypeptide(L)'
;MTSPTQAPPSHRDPAPTDATGQGADTAPADDPALVAARTRIAEIDRTLLDLLAERRAMSRRIAEHKLATGTAVRNTRVEREGLAALIRRGRELGLEAPFITRLFQTVIEDSVQLQTATLHAARNAEAGRSEHRVAVLGGPGSYSHQAAEKYVARRGGTLVPVSGRSFADVARAVGDGAADYALLPIENTTSGSINEVYDLLYDTDLHIIGEITHRIDHALLAKDAGLTPEAISVLYVHPQVYAQCSHFLARLGDARIVYCDSTADAMGRVVQGDDPHAAAIGSGNSGALFDLHAIVSDLANQKQNHTRFIVVGPKPTQVPGQVDAKTSVIFVTGQEAGALVNALAAMRDNRINMVKLESRPIPGKPWAERFYLDVAGNLNDPRLDRALDQMRSHTRRMKVLGCYPADSVQPVDMTLAAAIDTGDGDAHAP
;
A
#
# COMPACT_ATOMS: atom_id res chain seq x y z
N MET A 1 71.73 55.72 62.63
CA MET A 1 72.57 54.51 62.71
C MET A 1 71.94 53.48 61.77
N THR A 2 72.31 53.52 60.48
CA THR A 2 73.19 52.54 59.78
C THR A 2 72.52 51.17 59.62
N SER A 3 71.73 50.92 58.56
CA SER A 3 72.13 50.32 57.25
C SER A 3 71.79 48.80 57.20
N PRO A 4 71.75 48.10 56.03
CA PRO A 4 70.93 48.36 54.84
C PRO A 4 70.41 47.06 54.12
N THR A 5 69.70 47.23 52.98
CA THR A 5 69.71 46.36 51.76
C THR A 5 68.96 45.02 51.73
N GLN A 6 67.92 44.90 50.88
CA GLN A 6 67.96 44.09 49.64
C GLN A 6 66.70 44.27 48.77
N ALA A 7 66.94 44.30 47.46
CA ALA A 7 66.04 44.63 46.36
C ALA A 7 65.20 43.43 45.87
N PRO A 8 64.10 43.65 45.15
CA PRO A 8 63.28 42.60 44.56
C PRO A 8 63.71 42.28 43.11
N PRO A 9 63.57 41.04 42.62
CA PRO A 9 63.43 40.76 41.19
C PRO A 9 61.95 40.50 40.87
N SER A 10 61.43 40.61 39.66
CA SER A 10 61.75 41.36 38.43
C SER A 10 60.58 41.00 37.50
N HIS A 11 60.05 41.99 36.80
CA HIS A 11 59.03 41.85 35.77
C HIS A 11 59.37 40.74 34.75
N ARG A 12 58.36 39.94 34.38
CA ARG A 12 58.33 39.24 33.09
C ARG A 12 57.34 39.97 32.19
N ASP A 13 57.87 40.65 31.18
CA ASP A 13 57.13 41.10 30.01
C ASP A 13 56.75 39.91 29.10
N PRO A 14 55.67 40.03 28.31
CA PRO A 14 55.23 39.03 27.35
C PRO A 14 55.92 39.21 25.98
N ALA A 15 56.25 38.11 25.30
CA ALA A 15 56.69 38.11 23.90
C ALA A 15 56.38 36.74 23.24
N PRO A 16 56.26 36.65 21.89
CA PRO A 16 55.09 36.05 21.25
C PRO A 16 55.36 34.83 20.31
N THR A 17 54.26 34.33 19.71
CA THR A 17 54.11 33.52 18.46
C THR A 17 54.67 32.09 18.39
N ASP A 18 53.77 31.10 18.33
CA ASP A 18 53.48 30.28 17.12
C ASP A 18 52.42 29.23 17.47
N ALA A 19 51.22 29.33 16.89
CA ALA A 19 50.79 28.64 15.67
C ALA A 19 50.16 27.25 15.95
N THR A 20 48.83 27.23 15.79
CA THR A 20 48.01 26.12 15.26
C THR A 20 48.04 24.77 15.99
N GLY A 21 46.98 24.52 16.75
CA GLY A 21 46.54 23.20 17.19
C GLY A 21 45.02 23.12 17.23
N GLN A 22 44.35 23.50 16.13
CA GLN A 22 42.96 23.13 15.91
C GLN A 22 42.93 21.61 15.71
N GLY A 23 42.49 20.87 16.73
CA GLY A 23 41.98 19.52 16.55
C GLY A 23 40.67 19.63 15.77
N ALA A 24 40.79 19.87 14.46
CA ALA A 24 39.71 19.63 13.53
C ALA A 24 39.39 18.14 13.63
N ASP A 25 38.17 17.85 14.08
CA ASP A 25 37.53 16.57 13.89
C ASP A 25 37.30 16.40 12.37
N THR A 26 38.39 16.12 11.65
CA THR A 26 38.33 15.79 10.24
C THR A 26 37.79 14.40 10.17
N ALA A 27 36.51 14.28 9.84
CA ALA A 27 35.97 13.06 9.25
C ALA A 27 37.03 12.51 8.27
N PRO A 28 37.37 11.21 8.33
CA PRO A 28 38.41 10.66 7.47
C PRO A 28 38.09 11.03 6.02
N ALA A 29 39.05 11.63 5.32
CA ALA A 29 38.88 11.99 3.92
C ALA A 29 38.42 10.73 3.16
N ASP A 30 37.21 10.79 2.58
CA ASP A 30 36.63 9.65 1.87
C ASP A 30 37.63 9.15 0.81
N ASP A 31 37.88 7.84 0.78
CA ASP A 31 38.76 7.19 -0.20
C ASP A 31 38.41 7.69 -1.63
N PRO A 32 39.34 8.31 -2.37
CA PRO A 32 39.08 8.86 -3.71
C PRO A 32 38.47 7.84 -4.68
N ALA A 33 38.83 6.55 -4.54
CA ALA A 33 38.25 5.48 -5.35
C ALA A 33 36.77 5.25 -5.00
N LEU A 34 36.44 5.30 -3.71
CA LEU A 34 35.07 5.19 -3.22
C LEU A 34 34.21 6.39 -3.65
N VAL A 35 34.76 7.60 -3.57
CA VAL A 35 34.08 8.82 -4.04
C VAL A 35 33.79 8.74 -5.55
N ALA A 36 34.78 8.31 -6.34
CA ALA A 36 34.60 8.14 -7.78
C ALA A 36 33.52 7.08 -8.10
N ALA A 37 33.51 5.96 -7.39
CA ALA A 37 32.50 4.91 -7.56
C ALA A 37 31.09 5.41 -7.20
N ARG A 38 30.91 6.09 -6.06
CA ARG A 38 29.63 6.69 -5.65
C ARG A 38 29.13 7.73 -6.66
N THR A 39 30.02 8.55 -7.20
CA THR A 39 29.70 9.53 -8.24
C THR A 39 29.21 8.83 -9.51
N ARG A 40 29.90 7.76 -9.93
CA ARG A 40 29.49 6.97 -11.11
C ARG A 40 28.14 6.29 -10.92
N ILE A 41 27.85 5.79 -9.72
CA ILE A 41 26.52 5.23 -9.37
C ILE A 41 25.44 6.30 -9.54
N ALA A 42 25.64 7.51 -8.99
CA ALA A 42 24.67 8.59 -9.10
C ALA A 42 24.39 9.01 -10.56
N GLU A 43 25.39 8.95 -11.45
CA GLU A 43 25.19 9.19 -12.89
C GLU A 43 24.37 8.09 -13.57
N ILE A 44 24.64 6.83 -13.22
CA ILE A 44 23.89 5.67 -13.72
C ILE A 44 22.43 5.77 -13.26
N ASP A 45 22.20 6.11 -11.99
CA ASP A 45 20.85 6.24 -11.42
C ASP A 45 20.04 7.32 -12.14
N ARG A 46 20.65 8.46 -12.48
CA ARG A 46 20.00 9.50 -13.30
C ARG A 46 19.62 8.97 -14.68
N THR A 47 20.53 8.24 -15.34
CA THR A 47 20.27 7.63 -16.64
C THR A 47 19.13 6.60 -16.56
N LEU A 48 19.08 5.80 -15.49
CA LEU A 48 18.00 4.86 -15.26
C LEU A 48 16.65 5.57 -15.10
N LEU A 49 16.61 6.71 -14.40
CA LEU A 49 15.39 7.50 -14.27
C LEU A 49 14.90 8.03 -15.62
N ASP A 50 15.81 8.54 -16.46
CA ASP A 50 15.46 9.01 -17.80
C ASP A 50 14.88 7.88 -18.68
N LEU A 51 15.50 6.70 -18.66
CA LEU A 51 15.03 5.52 -19.39
C LEU A 51 13.67 5.02 -18.88
N LEU A 52 13.45 5.04 -17.57
CA LEU A 52 12.16 4.69 -16.97
C LEU A 52 11.08 5.70 -17.37
N ALA A 53 11.40 7.00 -17.43
CA ALA A 53 10.48 8.05 -17.87
C ALA A 53 10.10 7.87 -19.35
N GLU A 54 11.07 7.59 -20.22
CA GLU A 54 10.84 7.29 -21.64
C GLU A 54 9.95 6.05 -21.81
N ARG A 55 10.27 4.97 -21.09
CA ARG A 55 9.47 3.74 -21.11
C ARG A 55 8.03 3.98 -20.63
N ARG A 56 7.84 4.83 -19.61
CA ARG A 56 6.51 5.22 -19.13
C ARG A 56 5.75 6.05 -20.17
N ALA A 57 6.42 6.92 -20.92
CA ALA A 57 5.82 7.63 -22.06
C ALA A 57 5.36 6.66 -23.17
N MET A 58 6.15 5.64 -23.48
CA MET A 58 5.74 4.60 -24.42
C MET A 58 4.55 3.79 -23.91
N SER A 59 4.47 3.53 -22.60
CA SER A 59 3.32 2.86 -21.99
C SER A 59 2.03 3.68 -22.11
N ARG A 60 2.11 5.02 -22.03
CA ARG A 60 0.96 5.92 -22.30
C ARG A 60 0.50 5.82 -23.75
N ARG A 61 1.42 5.86 -24.71
CA ARG A 61 1.10 5.70 -26.14
C ARG A 61 0.45 4.35 -26.43
N ILE A 62 0.90 3.29 -25.77
CA ILE A 62 0.26 1.96 -25.83
C ILE A 62 -1.16 2.03 -25.26
N ALA A 63 -1.38 2.72 -24.13
CA ALA A 63 -2.70 2.91 -23.54
C ALA A 63 -3.66 3.60 -24.52
N GLU A 64 -3.24 4.70 -25.15
CA GLU A 64 -4.01 5.43 -26.16
C GLU A 64 -4.38 4.54 -27.35
N HIS A 65 -3.42 3.75 -27.85
CA HIS A 65 -3.66 2.82 -28.94
C HIS A 65 -4.63 1.69 -28.54
N LYS A 66 -4.51 1.13 -27.34
CA LYS A 66 -5.43 0.09 -26.82
C LYS A 66 -6.84 0.63 -26.58
N LEU A 67 -6.94 1.88 -26.13
CA LEU A 67 -8.21 2.57 -26.01
C LEU A 67 -8.91 2.70 -27.38
N ALA A 68 -8.16 3.08 -28.43
CA ALA A 68 -8.69 3.21 -29.78
C ALA A 68 -9.03 1.88 -30.45
N THR A 69 -8.24 0.83 -30.21
CA THR A 69 -8.38 -0.49 -30.87
C THR A 69 -9.25 -1.48 -30.12
N GLY A 70 -9.56 -1.24 -28.85
CA GLY A 70 -10.28 -2.23 -28.03
C GLY A 70 -9.40 -3.37 -27.51
N THR A 71 -8.08 -3.28 -27.65
CA THR A 71 -7.15 -4.36 -27.26
C THR A 71 -6.96 -4.41 -25.73
N ALA A 72 -6.93 -5.62 -25.17
CA ALA A 72 -6.75 -5.85 -23.72
C ALA A 72 -5.48 -5.15 -23.17
N VAL A 73 -5.59 -4.62 -21.95
CA VAL A 73 -4.45 -3.99 -21.25
C VAL A 73 -3.35 -5.01 -20.98
N ARG A 74 -3.71 -6.19 -20.49
CA ARG A 74 -2.73 -7.25 -20.22
C ARG A 74 -2.61 -8.22 -21.37
N ASN A 75 -1.37 -8.62 -21.63
CA ASN A 75 -1.05 -9.77 -22.46
C ASN A 75 0.04 -10.55 -21.76
N THR A 76 -0.38 -11.45 -20.87
CA THR A 76 0.52 -12.21 -19.99
C THR A 76 1.52 -13.05 -20.77
N ARG A 77 1.18 -13.49 -21.99
CA ARG A 77 2.11 -14.21 -22.87
C ARG A 77 3.25 -13.31 -23.33
N VAL A 78 2.94 -12.12 -23.86
CA VAL A 78 3.96 -11.15 -24.29
C VAL A 78 4.79 -10.66 -23.11
N GLU A 79 4.16 -10.40 -21.97
CA GLU A 79 4.86 -10.00 -20.74
C GLU A 79 5.83 -11.10 -20.26
N ARG A 80 5.44 -12.38 -20.36
CA ARG A 80 6.30 -13.54 -20.05
C ARG A 80 7.47 -13.67 -21.01
N GLU A 81 7.21 -13.60 -22.31
CA GLU A 81 8.25 -13.67 -23.35
C GLU A 81 9.28 -12.54 -23.16
N GLY A 82 8.80 -11.32 -22.88
CA GLY A 82 9.65 -10.17 -22.59
C GLY A 82 10.48 -10.34 -21.32
N LEU A 83 9.88 -10.80 -20.22
CA LEU A 83 10.59 -11.04 -18.97
C LEU A 83 11.64 -12.15 -19.12
N ALA A 84 11.31 -13.23 -19.84
CA ALA A 84 12.26 -14.30 -20.14
C ALA A 84 13.47 -13.79 -20.95
N ALA A 85 13.23 -12.93 -21.95
CA ALA A 85 14.31 -12.31 -22.72
C ALA A 85 15.21 -11.43 -21.85
N LEU A 86 14.64 -10.65 -20.94
CA LEU A 86 15.38 -9.81 -20.00
C LEU A 86 16.21 -10.66 -19.02
N ILE A 87 15.67 -11.78 -18.54
CA ILE A 87 16.40 -12.71 -17.67
C ILE A 87 17.60 -13.30 -18.40
N ARG A 88 17.43 -13.77 -19.65
CA ARG A 88 18.56 -14.29 -20.46
C ARG A 88 19.64 -13.23 -20.64
N ARG A 89 19.25 -12.02 -21.05
CA ARG A 89 20.19 -10.92 -21.27
C ARG A 89 20.89 -10.49 -19.97
N GLY A 90 20.18 -10.42 -18.85
CA GLY A 90 20.80 -10.04 -17.59
C GLY A 90 21.77 -11.09 -17.07
N ARG A 91 21.52 -12.39 -17.30
CA ARG A 91 22.50 -13.45 -17.00
C ARG A 91 23.81 -13.29 -17.76
N GLU A 92 23.75 -12.93 -19.06
CA GLU A 92 24.95 -12.62 -19.86
C GLU A 92 25.77 -11.44 -19.29
N LEU A 93 25.11 -10.54 -18.56
CA LEU A 93 25.72 -9.38 -17.90
C LEU A 93 26.12 -9.64 -16.44
N GLY A 94 25.98 -10.88 -15.95
CA GLY A 94 26.32 -11.25 -14.58
C GLY A 94 25.26 -10.89 -13.53
N LEU A 95 24.02 -10.59 -13.95
CA LEU A 95 22.90 -10.30 -13.04
C LEU A 95 22.11 -11.58 -12.71
N GLU A 96 21.71 -11.70 -11.44
CA GLU A 96 20.92 -12.84 -10.99
C GLU A 96 19.47 -12.78 -11.48
N ALA A 97 18.93 -13.93 -11.91
CA ALA A 97 17.56 -14.03 -12.41
C ALA A 97 16.48 -13.55 -11.40
N PRO A 98 16.56 -13.85 -10.09
CA PRO A 98 15.59 -13.36 -9.11
C PRO A 98 15.59 -11.83 -8.99
N PHE A 99 16.75 -11.18 -9.12
CA PHE A 99 16.85 -9.73 -9.10
C PHE A 99 16.16 -9.09 -10.31
N ILE A 100 16.47 -9.56 -11.51
CA ILE A 100 15.84 -9.11 -12.77
C ILE A 100 14.33 -9.32 -12.71
N THR A 101 13.90 -10.48 -12.21
CA THR A 101 12.48 -10.83 -12.08
C THR A 101 11.74 -9.81 -11.21
N ARG A 102 12.24 -9.51 -10.01
CA ARG A 102 11.61 -8.53 -9.11
C ARG A 102 11.57 -7.13 -9.72
N LEU A 103 12.70 -6.68 -10.29
CA LEU A 103 12.80 -5.36 -10.91
C LEU A 103 11.80 -5.19 -12.05
N PHE A 104 11.81 -6.11 -13.01
CA PHE A 104 10.97 -5.96 -14.20
C PHE A 104 9.51 -6.35 -13.96
N GLN A 105 9.18 -7.17 -12.96
CA GLN A 105 7.80 -7.34 -12.51
C GLN A 105 7.24 -6.01 -11.99
N THR A 106 8.00 -5.27 -11.17
CA THR A 106 7.60 -3.95 -10.67
C THR A 106 7.38 -2.96 -11.82
N VAL A 107 8.27 -2.98 -12.82
CA VAL A 107 8.18 -2.12 -14.00
C VAL A 107 6.98 -2.49 -14.89
N ILE A 108 6.68 -3.77 -15.06
CA ILE A 108 5.48 -4.25 -15.78
C ILE A 108 4.22 -3.85 -15.02
N GLU A 109 4.20 -4.03 -13.70
CA GLU A 109 3.09 -3.63 -12.83
C GLU A 109 2.77 -2.14 -12.96
N ASP A 110 3.77 -1.24 -12.87
CA ASP A 110 3.57 0.20 -13.08
C ASP A 110 2.95 0.50 -14.46
N SER A 111 3.36 -0.25 -15.49
CA SER A 111 2.86 -0.06 -16.85
C SER A 111 1.42 -0.48 -17.02
N VAL A 112 1.03 -1.61 -16.39
CA VAL A 112 -0.34 -2.11 -16.40
C VAL A 112 -1.22 -1.16 -15.60
N GLN A 113 -0.78 -0.72 -14.41
CA GLN A 113 -1.51 0.23 -13.57
C GLN A 113 -1.73 1.56 -14.29
N LEU A 114 -0.70 2.10 -14.95
CA LEU A 114 -0.80 3.32 -15.75
C LEU A 114 -1.80 3.18 -16.91
N GLN A 115 -1.71 2.10 -17.68
CA GLN A 115 -2.65 1.84 -18.79
C GLN A 115 -4.08 1.72 -18.29
N THR A 116 -4.30 0.93 -17.23
CA THR A 116 -5.60 0.79 -16.57
C THR A 116 -6.17 2.13 -16.11
N ALA A 117 -5.35 2.96 -15.43
CA ALA A 117 -5.77 4.28 -14.97
C ALA A 117 -6.16 5.20 -16.15
N THR A 118 -5.37 5.21 -17.23
CA THR A 118 -5.66 6.00 -18.44
C THR A 118 -6.96 5.58 -19.10
N LEU A 119 -7.16 4.26 -19.32
CA LEU A 119 -8.38 3.76 -19.95
C LEU A 119 -9.62 3.98 -19.08
N HIS A 120 -9.49 3.81 -17.76
CA HIS A 120 -10.56 4.08 -16.80
C HIS A 120 -10.93 5.57 -16.78
N ALA A 121 -9.94 6.45 -16.69
CA ALA A 121 -10.15 7.90 -16.69
C ALA A 121 -10.73 8.40 -18.02
N ALA A 122 -10.44 7.77 -19.16
CA ALA A 122 -11.04 8.15 -20.43
C ALA A 122 -12.54 7.84 -20.53
N ARG A 123 -13.05 6.89 -19.74
CA ARG A 123 -14.48 6.50 -19.71
C ARG A 123 -15.29 7.18 -18.63
N ASN A 124 -14.63 7.68 -17.59
CA ASN A 124 -15.27 8.32 -16.46
C ASN A 124 -14.91 9.80 -16.47
N ALA A 125 -15.78 10.69 -16.00
CA ALA A 125 -15.50 12.14 -15.92
C ALA A 125 -14.45 12.50 -14.84
N GLU A 126 -13.43 11.65 -14.68
CA GLU A 126 -12.30 11.77 -13.76
C GLU A 126 -11.05 12.32 -14.45
N ALA A 127 -10.96 12.25 -15.80
CA ALA A 127 -9.86 12.81 -16.55
C ALA A 127 -9.76 14.33 -16.34
N GLY A 128 -8.67 14.77 -15.70
CA GLY A 128 -8.33 16.19 -15.55
C GLY A 128 -8.71 16.83 -14.20
N ARG A 129 -9.16 16.06 -13.19
CA ARG A 129 -9.32 16.61 -11.83
C ARG A 129 -7.95 16.91 -11.22
N SER A 130 -7.73 18.17 -10.86
CA SER A 130 -6.51 18.62 -10.17
C SER A 130 -6.52 18.32 -8.67
N GLU A 131 -7.71 18.20 -8.07
CA GLU A 131 -7.91 17.93 -6.66
C GLU A 131 -8.91 16.79 -6.46
N HIS A 132 -8.66 15.98 -5.43
CA HIS A 132 -9.49 14.84 -5.06
C HIS A 132 -9.86 14.93 -3.59
N ARG A 133 -11.13 15.21 -3.27
CA ARG A 133 -11.60 15.24 -1.88
C ARG A 133 -11.91 13.82 -1.44
N VAL A 134 -11.04 13.23 -0.63
CA VAL A 134 -11.16 11.81 -0.25
C VAL A 134 -11.47 11.70 1.23
N ALA A 135 -12.63 11.14 1.56
CA ALA A 135 -12.98 10.86 2.93
C ALA A 135 -12.25 9.61 3.46
N VAL A 136 -11.62 9.73 4.62
CA VAL A 136 -10.85 8.65 5.26
C VAL A 136 -11.10 8.60 6.75
N LEU A 137 -11.00 7.41 7.35
CA LEU A 137 -11.00 7.27 8.80
C LEU A 137 -9.58 7.57 9.34
N GLY A 138 -9.50 8.51 10.29
CA GLY A 138 -8.25 8.94 10.89
C GLY A 138 -7.59 10.12 10.16
N GLY A 139 -6.61 10.74 10.82
CA GLY A 139 -5.88 11.89 10.29
C GLY A 139 -4.66 11.53 9.43
N PRO A 140 -3.87 12.55 9.03
CA PRO A 140 -2.57 12.37 8.40
C PRO A 140 -1.69 11.37 9.15
N GLY A 141 -1.00 10.51 8.40
CA GLY A 141 -0.18 9.42 8.95
C GLY A 141 -0.91 8.13 9.35
N SER A 142 -2.24 8.10 9.28
CA SER A 142 -3.00 6.85 9.36
C SER A 142 -2.81 5.99 8.10
N TYR A 143 -3.00 4.67 8.22
CA TYR A 143 -2.94 3.79 7.04
C TYR A 143 -4.02 4.11 6.00
N SER A 144 -5.19 4.57 6.40
CA SER A 144 -6.25 5.04 5.49
C SER A 144 -5.80 6.25 4.68
N HIS A 145 -5.09 7.19 5.33
CA HIS A 145 -4.53 8.36 4.66
C HIS A 145 -3.45 7.97 3.64
N GLN A 146 -2.50 7.12 4.03
CA GLN A 146 -1.47 6.62 3.11
C GLN A 146 -2.06 5.87 1.90
N ALA A 147 -3.08 5.06 2.13
CA ALA A 147 -3.78 4.36 1.06
C ALA A 147 -4.51 5.36 0.12
N ALA A 148 -5.03 6.47 0.65
CA ALA A 148 -5.64 7.53 -0.16
C ALA A 148 -4.58 8.29 -0.98
N GLU A 149 -3.43 8.61 -0.41
CA GLU A 149 -2.29 9.22 -1.13
C GLU A 149 -1.86 8.33 -2.29
N LYS A 150 -1.67 7.03 -2.03
CA LYS A 150 -1.30 6.04 -3.05
C LYS A 150 -2.37 5.94 -4.15
N TYR A 151 -3.66 5.99 -3.78
CA TYR A 151 -4.76 5.92 -4.73
C TYR A 151 -4.86 7.16 -5.64
N VAL A 152 -4.65 8.36 -5.08
CA VAL A 152 -4.67 9.64 -5.81
C VAL A 152 -3.42 9.79 -6.69
N ALA A 153 -2.24 9.43 -6.19
CA ALA A 153 -0.98 9.52 -6.94
C ALA A 153 -1.03 8.76 -8.28
N ARG A 154 -1.75 7.63 -8.33
CA ARG A 154 -1.95 6.84 -9.54
C ARG A 154 -2.86 7.49 -10.58
N ARG A 155 -3.73 8.41 -10.17
CA ARG A 155 -4.67 9.15 -11.03
C ARG A 155 -4.16 10.53 -11.42
N GLY A 156 -3.17 11.04 -10.68
CA GLY A 156 -2.69 12.41 -10.79
C GLY A 156 -3.61 13.38 -10.04
N GLY A 157 -3.06 14.55 -9.69
CA GLY A 157 -3.72 15.55 -8.86
C GLY A 157 -3.33 15.47 -7.38
N THR A 158 -3.93 16.33 -6.58
CA THR A 158 -3.63 16.53 -5.16
C THR A 158 -4.71 15.90 -4.29
N LEU A 159 -4.30 15.20 -3.23
CA LEU A 159 -5.22 14.69 -2.22
C LEU A 159 -5.68 15.83 -1.30
N VAL A 160 -7.00 15.99 -1.17
CA VAL A 160 -7.63 16.84 -0.15
C VAL A 160 -8.35 15.91 0.83
N PRO A 161 -7.73 15.54 1.96
CA PRO A 161 -8.29 14.56 2.87
C PRO A 161 -9.49 15.15 3.64
N VAL A 162 -10.58 14.39 3.74
CA VAL A 162 -11.74 14.69 4.59
C VAL A 162 -11.76 13.67 5.72
N SER A 163 -11.34 14.08 6.92
CA SER A 163 -11.24 13.16 8.06
C SER A 163 -12.62 12.90 8.68
N GLY A 164 -13.01 11.62 8.75
CA GLY A 164 -14.18 11.17 9.51
C GLY A 164 -13.78 10.57 10.86
N ARG A 165 -14.72 10.54 11.82
CA ARG A 165 -14.52 9.92 13.14
C ARG A 165 -15.01 8.48 13.22
N SER A 166 -15.81 8.05 12.25
CA SER A 166 -16.34 6.69 12.11
C SER A 166 -16.48 6.33 10.62
N PHE A 167 -16.61 5.04 10.29
CA PHE A 167 -16.86 4.66 8.90
C PHE A 167 -18.19 5.22 8.37
N ALA A 168 -19.20 5.33 9.24
CA ALA A 168 -20.47 5.99 8.91
C ALA A 168 -20.28 7.47 8.55
N ASP A 169 -19.45 8.21 9.29
CA ASP A 169 -19.13 9.62 8.96
C ASP A 169 -18.39 9.73 7.62
N VAL A 170 -17.45 8.82 7.36
CA VAL A 170 -16.68 8.77 6.11
C VAL A 170 -17.59 8.52 4.91
N ALA A 171 -18.52 7.57 4.98
CA ALA A 171 -19.48 7.34 3.91
C ALA A 171 -20.49 8.48 3.75
N ARG A 172 -20.96 9.07 4.86
CA ARG A 172 -21.89 10.20 4.84
C ARG A 172 -21.28 11.42 4.16
N ALA A 173 -19.99 11.68 4.37
CA ALA A 173 -19.28 12.77 3.69
C ALA A 173 -19.36 12.67 2.15
N VAL A 174 -19.43 11.46 1.59
CA VAL A 174 -19.64 11.23 0.15
C VAL A 174 -21.10 11.44 -0.23
N GLY A 175 -22.04 10.89 0.55
CA GLY A 175 -23.47 11.06 0.32
C GLY A 175 -23.92 12.53 0.32
N ASP A 176 -23.32 13.34 1.21
CA ASP A 176 -23.61 14.77 1.36
C ASP A 176 -22.84 15.66 0.37
N GLY A 177 -21.92 15.09 -0.43
CA GLY A 177 -21.09 15.81 -1.40
C GLY A 177 -19.91 16.60 -0.80
N ALA A 178 -19.62 16.43 0.49
CA ALA A 178 -18.46 17.00 1.15
C ALA A 178 -17.14 16.38 0.65
N ALA A 179 -17.17 15.09 0.27
CA ALA A 179 -16.09 14.36 -0.37
C ALA A 179 -16.53 13.81 -1.74
N ASP A 180 -15.59 13.67 -2.67
CA ASP A 180 -15.83 13.09 -3.99
C ASP A 180 -15.98 11.56 -3.91
N TYR A 181 -15.20 10.94 -3.03
CA TYR A 181 -15.23 9.51 -2.74
C TYR A 181 -14.63 9.23 -1.36
N ALA A 182 -14.87 8.03 -0.84
CA ALA A 182 -14.35 7.57 0.45
C ALA A 182 -13.47 6.35 0.27
N LEU A 183 -12.45 6.24 1.12
CA LEU A 183 -11.60 5.06 1.23
C LEU A 183 -11.95 4.31 2.51
N LEU A 184 -12.40 3.05 2.37
CA LEU A 184 -12.83 2.22 3.49
C LEU A 184 -12.05 0.90 3.51
N PRO A 185 -11.40 0.55 4.64
CA PRO A 185 -10.74 -0.75 4.77
C PRO A 185 -11.80 -1.84 4.90
N ILE A 186 -11.81 -2.83 4.01
CA ILE A 186 -12.83 -3.88 3.99
C ILE A 186 -12.34 -5.21 4.58
N GLU A 187 -11.04 -5.48 4.46
CA GLU A 187 -10.42 -6.67 5.03
C GLU A 187 -8.93 -6.45 5.29
N ASN A 188 -8.40 -7.17 6.27
CA ASN A 188 -6.99 -7.23 6.60
C ASN A 188 -6.55 -8.70 6.68
N THR A 189 -5.42 -9.03 6.07
CA THR A 189 -4.88 -10.41 6.03
C THR A 189 -4.63 -11.05 7.40
N THR A 190 -4.40 -10.26 8.45
CA THR A 190 -4.19 -10.76 9.81
C THR A 190 -5.46 -10.75 10.65
N SER A 191 -6.32 -9.74 10.46
CA SER A 191 -7.48 -9.47 11.33
C SER A 191 -8.81 -9.96 10.75
N GLY A 192 -8.82 -10.34 9.47
CA GLY A 192 -10.03 -10.73 8.74
C GLY A 192 -10.85 -9.53 8.25
N SER A 193 -12.14 -9.79 8.05
CA SER A 193 -13.12 -8.86 7.49
C SER A 193 -13.50 -7.74 8.47
N ILE A 194 -13.63 -6.51 7.96
CA ILE A 194 -14.04 -5.35 8.75
C ILE A 194 -15.55 -5.19 8.62
N ASN A 195 -16.26 -5.86 9.53
CA ASN A 195 -17.71 -6.05 9.49
C ASN A 195 -18.53 -4.75 9.38
N GLU A 196 -18.11 -3.68 10.06
CA GLU A 196 -18.80 -2.39 10.03
C GLU A 196 -18.87 -1.81 8.60
N VAL A 197 -17.80 -2.01 7.80
CA VAL A 197 -17.77 -1.55 6.40
C VAL A 197 -18.71 -2.36 5.52
N TYR A 198 -18.79 -3.68 5.73
CA TYR A 198 -19.80 -4.50 5.06
C TYR A 198 -21.21 -4.00 5.35
N ASP A 199 -21.50 -3.77 6.62
CA ASP A 199 -22.82 -3.36 7.05
C ASP A 199 -23.21 -2.00 6.46
N LEU A 200 -22.26 -1.06 6.41
CA LEU A 200 -22.41 0.24 5.77
C LEU A 200 -22.71 0.17 4.27
N LEU A 201 -22.06 -0.75 3.52
CA LEU A 201 -22.31 -0.93 2.08
C LEU A 201 -23.73 -1.42 1.77
N TYR A 202 -24.37 -2.09 2.73
CA TYR A 202 -25.76 -2.51 2.55
C TYR A 202 -26.76 -1.38 2.75
N ASP A 203 -26.50 -0.51 3.73
CA ASP A 203 -27.41 0.56 4.15
C ASP A 203 -27.26 1.84 3.32
N THR A 204 -26.23 1.93 2.47
CA THR A 204 -25.95 3.09 1.62
C THR A 204 -26.22 2.80 0.14
N ASP A 205 -26.46 3.87 -0.62
CA ASP A 205 -26.54 3.85 -2.10
C ASP A 205 -25.19 4.13 -2.77
N LEU A 206 -24.10 4.03 -2.01
CA LEU A 206 -22.76 4.18 -2.55
C LEU A 206 -22.37 2.95 -3.39
N HIS A 207 -21.49 3.20 -4.35
CA HIS A 207 -20.97 2.19 -5.26
C HIS A 207 -19.47 2.01 -5.06
N ILE A 208 -18.98 0.77 -5.15
CA ILE A 208 -17.55 0.51 -5.18
C ILE A 208 -17.02 0.87 -6.56
N ILE A 209 -16.14 1.87 -6.62
CA ILE A 209 -15.56 2.43 -7.85
C ILE A 209 -14.07 2.12 -8.00
N GLY A 210 -13.46 1.50 -6.99
CA GLY A 210 -12.06 1.15 -6.99
C GLY A 210 -11.69 0.33 -5.78
N GLU A 211 -10.46 -0.17 -5.79
CA GLU A 211 -9.82 -0.78 -4.62
C GLU A 211 -8.35 -0.42 -4.60
N ILE A 212 -7.72 -0.59 -3.43
CA ILE A 212 -6.28 -0.50 -3.27
C ILE A 212 -5.81 -1.36 -2.12
N THR A 213 -4.71 -2.08 -2.32
CA THR A 213 -4.04 -2.85 -1.28
C THR A 213 -2.88 -2.06 -0.73
N HIS A 214 -2.83 -1.94 0.60
CA HIS A 214 -1.76 -1.25 1.32
C HIS A 214 -1.08 -2.21 2.28
N ARG A 215 0.26 -2.21 2.27
CA ARG A 215 1.08 -2.98 3.20
C ARG A 215 1.10 -2.26 4.54
N ILE A 216 0.91 -3.03 5.61
CA ILE A 216 0.87 -2.53 6.99
C ILE A 216 2.18 -2.92 7.66
N ASP A 217 3.07 -1.94 7.76
CA ASP A 217 4.36 -2.09 8.43
C ASP A 217 4.31 -1.31 9.75
N HIS A 218 4.38 -2.04 10.87
CA HIS A 218 4.40 -1.46 12.22
C HIS A 218 5.84 -1.22 12.67
N ALA A 219 6.10 -0.03 13.17
CA ALA A 219 7.36 0.38 13.76
C ALA A 219 7.10 1.00 15.15
N LEU A 220 8.10 0.87 16.03
CA LEU A 220 8.18 1.56 17.30
C LEU A 220 8.76 2.95 17.04
N LEU A 221 8.00 3.98 17.39
CA LEU A 221 8.28 5.37 17.06
C LEU A 221 8.51 6.16 18.35
N ALA A 222 9.60 6.92 18.39
CA ALA A 222 9.97 7.76 19.53
C ALA A 222 10.57 9.09 19.08
N LYS A 223 10.63 10.08 19.98
CA LYS A 223 11.27 11.38 19.71
C LYS A 223 12.79 11.25 19.55
N ASP A 224 13.41 10.36 20.31
CA ASP A 224 14.85 10.09 20.24
C ASP A 224 15.10 8.79 19.46
N ALA A 225 15.90 8.88 18.40
CA ALA A 225 16.33 7.73 17.61
C ALA A 225 17.26 6.77 18.39
N GLY A 226 17.89 7.24 19.48
CA GLY A 226 18.74 6.47 20.37
C GLY A 226 17.99 5.77 21.52
N LEU A 227 16.69 6.01 21.67
CA LEU A 227 15.90 5.40 22.74
C LEU A 227 15.85 3.88 22.59
N THR A 228 16.25 3.15 23.63
CA THR A 228 16.17 1.68 23.62
C THR A 228 14.77 1.22 24.02
N PRO A 229 14.28 0.07 23.50
CA PRO A 229 12.96 -0.45 23.85
C PRO A 229 12.74 -0.64 25.37
N GLU A 230 13.78 -0.99 26.11
CA GLU A 230 13.74 -1.23 27.56
C GLU A 230 13.56 0.06 28.37
N ALA A 231 13.93 1.21 27.80
CA ALA A 231 13.83 2.51 28.46
C ALA A 231 12.45 3.16 28.30
N ILE A 232 11.51 2.53 27.58
CA ILE A 232 10.18 3.08 27.31
C ILE A 232 9.35 3.11 28.59
N SER A 233 8.90 4.31 28.97
CA SER A 233 8.04 4.53 30.15
C SER A 233 6.56 4.33 29.83
N VAL A 234 6.13 4.78 28.65
CA VAL A 234 4.74 4.77 28.19
C VAL A 234 4.67 4.43 26.71
N LEU A 235 3.77 3.51 26.36
CA LEU A 235 3.49 3.12 24.98
C LEU A 235 2.05 3.50 24.60
N TYR A 236 1.92 4.42 23.65
CA TYR A 236 0.64 4.74 23.03
C TYR A 236 0.38 3.84 21.82
N VAL A 237 -0.77 3.17 21.76
CA VAL A 237 -1.02 2.16 20.72
C VAL A 237 -2.50 1.91 20.49
N HIS A 238 -2.89 1.65 19.25
CA HIS A 238 -4.25 1.21 18.94
C HIS A 238 -4.46 -0.27 19.33
N PRO A 239 -5.60 -0.69 19.90
CA PRO A 239 -5.81 -2.08 20.38
C PRO A 239 -5.53 -3.17 19.33
N GLN A 240 -5.91 -2.94 18.07
CA GLN A 240 -5.64 -3.90 17.00
C GLN A 240 -4.15 -4.01 16.67
N VAL A 241 -3.42 -2.89 16.75
CA VAL A 241 -1.96 -2.86 16.52
C VAL A 241 -1.24 -3.56 17.67
N TYR A 242 -1.70 -3.34 18.91
CA TYR A 242 -1.21 -4.06 20.08
C TYR A 242 -1.33 -5.59 19.90
N ALA A 243 -2.52 -6.07 19.49
CA ALA A 243 -2.72 -7.50 19.23
C ALA A 243 -1.78 -8.03 18.12
N GLN A 244 -1.58 -7.26 17.06
CA GLN A 244 -0.71 -7.60 15.93
C GLN A 244 0.79 -7.55 16.26
N CYS A 245 1.20 -6.87 17.32
CA CYS A 245 2.60 -6.75 17.77
C CYS A 245 2.88 -7.47 19.09
N SER A 246 1.97 -8.34 19.53
CA SER A 246 2.01 -8.99 20.84
C SER A 246 3.30 -9.78 21.13
N HIS A 247 3.96 -10.37 20.11
CA HIS A 247 5.23 -11.09 20.32
C HIS A 247 6.37 -10.16 20.72
N PHE A 248 6.43 -8.97 20.13
CA PHE A 248 7.40 -7.94 20.51
C PHE A 248 7.05 -7.36 21.87
N LEU A 249 5.78 -7.02 22.08
CA LEU A 249 5.26 -6.40 23.29
C LEU A 249 5.42 -7.29 24.54
N ALA A 250 5.37 -8.61 24.38
CA ALA A 250 5.64 -9.54 25.48
C ALA A 250 7.09 -9.47 26.01
N ARG A 251 8.01 -8.85 25.25
CA ARG A 251 9.41 -8.63 25.62
C ARG A 251 9.70 -7.19 25.99
N LEU A 252 8.73 -6.30 25.77
CA LEU A 252 8.81 -4.92 26.21
C LEU A 252 8.75 -4.93 27.75
N GLY A 253 9.58 -4.10 28.40
CA GLY A 253 9.62 -4.01 29.86
C GLY A 253 8.32 -3.49 30.48
N ASP A 254 8.41 -2.91 31.68
CA ASP A 254 7.24 -2.43 32.45
C ASP A 254 6.59 -1.13 31.89
N ALA A 255 6.66 -0.92 30.57
CA ALA A 255 6.07 0.24 29.91
C ALA A 255 4.55 0.30 30.16
N ARG A 256 4.06 1.48 30.56
CA ARG A 256 2.63 1.71 30.73
C ARG A 256 1.94 1.77 29.37
N ILE A 257 1.03 0.83 29.12
CA ILE A 257 0.26 0.80 27.86
C ILE A 257 -0.93 1.76 27.93
N VAL A 258 -1.07 2.63 26.93
CA VAL A 258 -2.20 3.54 26.76
C VAL A 258 -2.84 3.29 25.40
N TYR A 259 -4.12 2.90 25.41
CA TYR A 259 -4.86 2.65 24.18
C TYR A 259 -5.35 3.95 23.54
N CYS A 260 -5.16 4.06 22.23
CA CYS A 260 -5.51 5.22 21.41
C CYS A 260 -6.52 4.85 20.31
N ASP A 261 -7.20 5.87 19.75
CA ASP A 261 -8.24 5.68 18.74
C ASP A 261 -7.68 5.32 17.36
N SER A 262 -6.42 5.66 17.10
CA SER A 262 -5.72 5.32 15.85
C SER A 262 -4.20 5.37 16.04
N THR A 263 -3.45 4.90 15.03
CA THR A 263 -1.98 5.05 15.00
C THR A 263 -1.57 6.52 14.92
N ALA A 264 -2.34 7.36 14.22
CA ALA A 264 -2.10 8.80 14.14
C ALA A 264 -2.33 9.50 15.50
N ASP A 265 -3.40 9.12 16.22
CA ASP A 265 -3.64 9.60 17.59
C ASP A 265 -2.49 9.16 18.51
N ALA A 266 -2.06 7.90 18.46
CA ALA A 266 -0.93 7.41 19.25
C ALA A 266 0.37 8.21 19.01
N MET A 267 0.73 8.48 17.75
CA MET A 267 1.88 9.34 17.42
C MET A 267 1.69 10.77 17.92
N GLY A 268 0.49 11.33 17.74
CA GLY A 268 0.15 12.67 18.23
C GLY A 268 0.31 12.81 19.75
N ARG A 269 -0.07 11.78 20.53
CA ARG A 269 0.10 11.75 21.99
C ARG A 269 1.56 11.80 22.42
N VAL A 270 2.45 11.13 21.69
CA VAL A 270 3.91 11.19 21.94
C VAL A 270 4.43 12.60 21.68
N VAL A 271 4.04 13.22 20.56
CA VAL A 271 4.47 14.58 20.22
C VAL A 271 3.99 15.59 21.26
N GLN A 272 2.72 15.51 21.67
CA GLN A 272 2.10 16.43 22.63
C GLN A 272 2.60 16.29 24.06
N GLY A 273 3.14 15.12 24.45
CA GLY A 273 3.67 14.87 25.78
C GLY A 273 5.13 15.29 25.94
N ASP A 274 5.54 15.63 27.16
CA ASP A 274 6.92 16.04 27.47
C ASP A 274 7.85 14.86 27.85
N ASP A 275 7.31 13.64 27.94
CA ASP A 275 8.08 12.47 28.35
C ASP A 275 9.04 12.01 27.22
N PRO A 276 10.37 12.10 27.38
CA PRO A 276 11.32 11.68 26.37
C PRO A 276 11.34 10.16 26.16
N HIS A 277 10.80 9.38 27.10
CA HIS A 277 10.71 7.93 27.04
C HIS A 277 9.33 7.44 26.54
N ALA A 278 8.48 8.35 26.06
CA ALA A 278 7.23 7.99 25.41
C ALA A 278 7.47 7.45 23.99
N ALA A 279 6.77 6.36 23.67
CA ALA A 279 6.78 5.77 22.34
C ALA A 279 5.36 5.50 21.83
N ALA A 280 5.24 5.31 20.52
CA ALA A 280 4.02 4.86 19.86
C ALA A 280 4.30 3.70 18.90
N ILE A 281 3.30 2.86 18.61
CA ILE A 281 3.37 1.94 17.47
C ILE A 281 2.50 2.47 16.33
N GLY A 282 3.11 2.64 15.17
CA GLY A 282 2.46 3.13 13.96
C GLY A 282 3.23 2.78 12.70
N SER A 283 2.90 3.45 11.59
CA SER A 283 3.64 3.27 10.35
C SER A 283 5.01 3.94 10.44
N GLY A 284 6.07 3.19 10.14
CA GLY A 284 7.44 3.72 10.07
C GLY A 284 7.55 4.95 9.16
N ASN A 285 6.88 4.92 8.00
CA ASN A 285 6.88 6.02 7.04
C ASN A 285 6.14 7.27 7.55
N SER A 286 5.18 7.11 8.44
CA SER A 286 4.42 8.23 9.00
C SER A 286 5.06 8.84 10.23
N GLY A 287 6.00 8.16 10.90
CA GLY A 287 6.74 8.74 12.03
C GLY A 287 7.38 10.08 11.67
N ALA A 288 7.93 10.18 10.46
CA ALA A 288 8.54 11.41 9.95
C ALA A 288 7.57 12.60 9.82
N LEU A 289 6.26 12.36 9.67
CA LEU A 289 5.24 13.44 9.66
C LEU A 289 5.05 14.08 11.03
N PHE A 290 5.49 13.39 12.09
CA PHE A 290 5.35 13.76 13.50
C PHE A 290 6.72 14.05 14.14
N ASP A 291 7.79 14.16 13.35
CA ASP A 291 9.17 14.24 13.84
C ASP A 291 9.54 13.08 14.80
N LEU A 292 9.00 11.89 14.54
CA LEU A 292 9.30 10.66 15.27
C LEU A 292 10.19 9.74 14.44
N HIS A 293 11.11 9.06 15.13
CA HIS A 293 12.07 8.13 14.56
C HIS A 293 11.66 6.68 14.81
N ALA A 294 11.81 5.85 13.79
CA ALA A 294 11.64 4.40 13.93
C ALA A 294 12.86 3.79 14.63
N ILE A 295 12.70 3.41 15.90
CA ILE A 295 13.75 2.76 16.70
C ILE A 295 13.77 1.24 16.51
N VAL A 296 12.61 0.66 16.19
CA VAL A 296 12.47 -0.76 15.81
C VAL A 296 11.44 -0.87 14.69
N SER A 297 11.77 -1.59 13.62
CA SER A 297 10.90 -1.83 12.47
C SER A 297 10.38 -3.27 12.42
N ASP A 298 9.41 -3.53 11.56
CA ASP A 298 8.86 -4.87 11.28
C ASP A 298 8.29 -5.58 12.54
N LEU A 299 7.57 -4.85 13.38
CA LEU A 299 7.03 -5.36 14.65
C LEU A 299 5.82 -6.30 14.51
N ALA A 300 5.24 -6.37 13.32
CA ALA A 300 4.05 -7.19 13.10
C ALA A 300 4.38 -8.69 13.28
N ASN A 301 3.53 -9.41 14.01
CA ASN A 301 3.63 -10.85 14.21
C ASN A 301 3.66 -11.61 12.86
N GLN A 302 3.02 -11.05 11.83
CA GLN A 302 2.98 -11.60 10.47
C GLN A 302 3.61 -10.63 9.48
N LYS A 303 4.57 -11.11 8.69
CA LYS A 303 5.28 -10.28 7.68
C LYS A 303 4.39 -9.86 6.51
N GLN A 304 3.40 -10.69 6.16
CA GLN A 304 2.49 -10.46 5.04
C GLN A 304 1.21 -9.76 5.52
N ASN A 305 1.34 -8.61 6.16
CA ASN A 305 0.21 -7.85 6.67
C ASN A 305 -0.24 -6.80 5.65
N HIS A 306 -1.36 -7.07 4.99
CA HIS A 306 -1.98 -6.18 4.02
C HIS A 306 -3.41 -5.87 4.40
N THR A 307 -3.80 -4.62 4.18
CA THR A 307 -5.19 -4.17 4.24
C THR A 307 -5.66 -3.85 2.85
N ARG A 308 -6.78 -4.43 2.46
CA ARG A 308 -7.49 -4.05 1.24
C ARG A 308 -8.49 -2.96 1.58
N PHE A 309 -8.40 -1.86 0.86
CA PHE A 309 -9.32 -0.76 0.90
C PHE A 309 -10.18 -0.78 -0.35
N ILE A 310 -11.45 -0.47 -0.19
CA ILE A 310 -12.37 -0.14 -1.28
C ILE A 310 -12.51 1.36 -1.40
N VAL A 311 -12.77 1.83 -2.61
CA VAL A 311 -13.10 3.22 -2.89
C VAL A 311 -14.56 3.27 -3.23
N VAL A 312 -15.32 4.07 -2.50
CA VAL A 312 -16.76 4.20 -2.70
C VAL A 312 -17.13 5.60 -3.16
N GLY A 313 -18.02 5.68 -4.14
CA GLY A 313 -18.51 6.92 -4.74
C GLY A 313 -20.02 6.93 -4.89
N PRO A 314 -20.61 8.10 -5.18
CA PRO A 314 -22.06 8.25 -5.30
C PRO A 314 -22.63 7.68 -6.61
N LYS A 315 -21.77 7.39 -7.60
CA LYS A 315 -22.14 6.85 -8.90
C LYS A 315 -21.28 5.65 -9.24
N PRO A 316 -21.82 4.64 -9.93
CA PRO A 316 -21.03 3.52 -10.42
C PRO A 316 -20.03 4.01 -11.47
N THR A 317 -18.85 3.38 -11.50
CA THR A 317 -17.85 3.64 -12.53
C THR A 317 -18.05 2.72 -13.74
N GLN A 318 -17.66 3.20 -14.92
CA GLN A 318 -17.60 2.38 -16.12
C GLN A 318 -16.20 1.81 -16.30
N VAL A 319 -16.08 0.49 -16.27
CA VAL A 319 -14.79 -0.20 -16.49
C VAL A 319 -14.71 -0.67 -17.94
N PRO A 320 -13.79 -0.13 -18.77
CA PRO A 320 -13.60 -0.61 -20.13
C PRO A 320 -13.39 -2.13 -20.19
N GLY A 321 -13.96 -2.83 -21.18
CA GLY A 321 -13.84 -4.28 -21.31
C GLY A 321 -12.40 -4.79 -21.47
N GLN A 322 -11.47 -3.89 -21.83
CA GLN A 322 -10.04 -4.17 -21.95
C GLN A 322 -9.31 -4.26 -20.60
N VAL A 323 -9.96 -3.82 -19.52
CA VAL A 323 -9.39 -3.72 -18.17
C VAL A 323 -9.91 -4.86 -17.32
N ASP A 324 -8.99 -5.59 -16.70
CA ASP A 324 -9.31 -6.60 -15.69
C ASP A 324 -10.04 -5.93 -14.52
N ALA A 325 -11.19 -6.48 -14.16
CA ALA A 325 -12.10 -5.88 -13.20
C ALA A 325 -12.49 -6.89 -12.11
N LYS A 326 -12.90 -6.36 -10.97
CA LYS A 326 -13.68 -7.09 -9.98
C LYS A 326 -15.10 -6.54 -9.97
N THR A 327 -16.06 -7.43 -9.77
CA THR A 327 -17.45 -7.06 -9.52
C THR A 327 -17.85 -7.55 -8.14
N SER A 328 -18.33 -6.64 -7.29
CA SER A 328 -18.81 -6.94 -5.95
C SER A 328 -20.33 -6.98 -5.94
N VAL A 329 -20.89 -8.01 -5.32
CA VAL A 329 -22.33 -8.26 -5.24
C VAL A 329 -22.69 -8.56 -3.80
N ILE A 330 -23.77 -7.95 -3.31
CA ILE A 330 -24.44 -8.42 -2.11
C ILE A 330 -25.73 -9.13 -2.48
N PHE A 331 -26.00 -10.27 -1.85
CA PHE A 331 -27.22 -11.03 -2.07
C PHE A 331 -27.73 -11.71 -0.81
N VAL A 332 -29.01 -12.09 -0.85
CA VAL A 332 -29.70 -12.83 0.20
C VAL A 332 -30.35 -14.04 -0.45
N THR A 333 -30.08 -15.23 0.07
CA THR A 333 -30.68 -16.47 -0.42
C THR A 333 -31.95 -16.82 0.35
N GLY A 334 -32.63 -17.89 -0.06
CA GLY A 334 -33.59 -18.57 0.80
C GLY A 334 -32.92 -19.31 1.97
N GLN A 335 -33.75 -19.92 2.82
CA GLN A 335 -33.32 -20.70 3.99
C GLN A 335 -33.43 -22.22 3.75
N GLU A 336 -33.67 -22.64 2.51
CA GLU A 336 -33.69 -24.03 2.10
C GLU A 336 -32.29 -24.62 1.93
N ALA A 337 -32.18 -25.94 2.10
CA ALA A 337 -30.93 -26.67 1.89
C ALA A 337 -30.41 -26.45 0.47
N GLY A 338 -29.13 -26.07 0.34
CA GLY A 338 -28.49 -25.83 -0.96
C GLY A 338 -28.77 -24.45 -1.57
N ALA A 339 -29.50 -23.55 -0.91
CA ALA A 339 -29.81 -22.22 -1.46
C ALA A 339 -28.56 -21.43 -1.89
N LEU A 340 -27.53 -21.40 -1.03
CA LEU A 340 -26.25 -20.77 -1.36
C LEU A 340 -25.53 -21.51 -2.50
N VAL A 341 -25.53 -22.85 -2.49
CA VAL A 341 -24.89 -23.65 -3.56
C VAL A 341 -25.51 -23.35 -4.92
N ASN A 342 -26.84 -23.25 -5.00
CA ASN A 342 -27.55 -22.94 -6.23
C ASN A 342 -27.20 -21.53 -6.75
N ALA A 343 -27.12 -20.54 -5.85
CA ALA A 343 -26.70 -19.19 -6.24
C ALA A 343 -25.24 -19.15 -6.76
N LEU A 344 -24.32 -19.85 -6.10
CA LEU A 344 -22.90 -19.89 -6.49
C LEU A 344 -22.63 -20.78 -7.70
N ALA A 345 -23.47 -21.76 -7.98
CA ALA A 345 -23.36 -22.62 -9.16
C ALA A 345 -23.38 -21.80 -10.47
N ALA A 346 -24.12 -20.69 -10.51
CA ALA A 346 -24.14 -19.77 -11.64
C ALA A 346 -22.73 -19.24 -12.00
N MET A 347 -21.87 -19.00 -11.00
CA MET A 347 -20.49 -18.56 -11.23
C MET A 347 -19.66 -19.69 -11.87
N ARG A 348 -19.74 -20.90 -11.31
CA ARG A 348 -19.05 -22.08 -11.83
C ARG A 348 -19.45 -22.37 -13.28
N ASP A 349 -20.75 -22.38 -13.56
CA ASP A 349 -21.29 -22.79 -14.86
C ASP A 349 -20.90 -21.81 -15.98
N ASN A 350 -20.67 -20.53 -15.63
CA ASN A 350 -20.15 -19.52 -16.55
C ASN A 350 -18.63 -19.31 -16.46
N ARG A 351 -17.91 -20.12 -15.67
CA ARG A 351 -16.46 -20.05 -15.45
C ARG A 351 -15.99 -18.69 -14.92
N ILE A 352 -16.76 -18.10 -14.01
CA ILE A 352 -16.43 -16.87 -13.30
C ILE A 352 -15.73 -17.23 -11.99
N ASN A 353 -14.52 -16.71 -11.80
CA ASN A 353 -13.76 -16.97 -10.58
C ASN A 353 -14.28 -16.10 -9.44
N MET A 354 -14.59 -16.71 -8.30
CA MET A 354 -14.93 -16.01 -7.07
C MET A 354 -13.64 -15.72 -6.30
N VAL A 355 -13.43 -14.46 -5.92
CA VAL A 355 -12.22 -14.03 -5.20
C VAL A 355 -12.47 -13.80 -3.72
N LYS A 356 -13.73 -13.59 -3.32
CA LYS A 356 -14.12 -13.48 -1.91
C LYS A 356 -15.57 -13.87 -1.72
N LEU A 357 -15.87 -14.57 -0.64
CA LEU A 357 -17.22 -14.82 -0.15
C LEU A 357 -17.25 -14.59 1.36
N GLU A 358 -18.17 -13.75 1.83
CA GLU A 358 -18.34 -13.41 3.25
C GLU A 358 -19.82 -13.46 3.61
N SER A 359 -20.18 -14.07 4.75
CA SER A 359 -21.55 -14.07 5.27
C SER A 359 -21.69 -13.06 6.42
N ARG A 360 -22.85 -12.40 6.49
CA ARG A 360 -23.21 -11.49 7.57
C ARG A 360 -24.64 -11.75 8.02
N PRO A 361 -24.93 -11.75 9.33
CA PRO A 361 -26.30 -11.80 9.81
C PRO A 361 -27.05 -10.55 9.37
N ILE A 362 -28.34 -10.69 9.07
CA ILE A 362 -29.22 -9.56 8.76
C ILE A 362 -29.77 -8.99 10.07
N PRO A 363 -29.49 -7.73 10.43
CA PRO A 363 -30.04 -7.12 11.65
C PRO A 363 -31.57 -7.22 11.70
N GLY A 364 -32.10 -7.62 12.86
CA GLY A 364 -33.55 -7.77 13.06
C GLY A 364 -34.19 -9.01 12.43
N LYS A 365 -33.43 -9.89 11.75
CA LYS A 365 -33.92 -11.15 11.20
C LYS A 365 -33.05 -12.33 11.68
N PRO A 366 -33.43 -12.97 12.81
CA PRO A 366 -32.67 -14.10 13.35
C PRO A 366 -32.43 -15.18 12.30
N TRP A 367 -31.21 -15.68 12.22
CA TRP A 367 -30.80 -16.77 11.31
C TRP A 367 -30.96 -16.48 9.82
N ALA A 368 -31.20 -15.22 9.44
CA ALA A 368 -31.15 -14.79 8.06
C ALA A 368 -29.78 -14.15 7.79
N GLU A 369 -29.16 -14.55 6.68
CA GLU A 369 -27.83 -14.10 6.30
C GLU A 369 -27.89 -13.36 4.96
N ARG A 370 -27.00 -12.38 4.82
CA ARG A 370 -26.62 -11.78 3.55
C ARG A 370 -25.19 -12.18 3.22
N PHE A 371 -24.90 -12.31 1.95
CA PHE A 371 -23.61 -12.74 1.44
C PHE A 371 -23.02 -11.63 0.57
N TYR A 372 -21.74 -11.36 0.78
CA TYR A 372 -20.93 -10.51 -0.07
C TYR A 372 -20.02 -11.38 -0.91
N LEU A 373 -20.05 -11.15 -2.21
CA LEU A 373 -19.30 -11.91 -3.19
C LEU A 373 -18.52 -10.95 -4.07
N ASP A 374 -17.21 -11.13 -4.11
CA ASP A 374 -16.37 -10.54 -5.14
C ASP A 374 -16.07 -11.59 -6.20
N VAL A 375 -16.21 -11.21 -7.46
CA VAL A 375 -15.80 -12.03 -8.60
C VAL A 375 -14.76 -11.31 -9.44
N ALA A 376 -13.83 -12.07 -10.00
CA ALA A 376 -12.93 -11.57 -11.05
C ALA A 376 -13.71 -11.55 -12.37
N GLY A 377 -14.27 -10.38 -12.71
CA GLY A 377 -15.12 -10.23 -13.87
C GLY A 377 -15.54 -8.77 -14.09
N ASN A 378 -15.60 -8.40 -15.36
CA ASN A 378 -16.06 -7.09 -15.83
C ASN A 378 -17.52 -7.22 -16.26
N LEU A 379 -18.37 -6.24 -15.93
CA LEU A 379 -19.79 -6.24 -16.34
C LEU A 379 -19.99 -6.18 -17.86
N ASN A 380 -18.96 -5.80 -18.63
CA ASN A 380 -18.97 -5.90 -20.08
C ASN A 380 -18.67 -7.32 -20.60
N ASP A 381 -18.33 -8.29 -19.75
CA ASP A 381 -18.19 -9.70 -20.13
C ASP A 381 -19.58 -10.37 -20.14
N PRO A 382 -20.08 -10.83 -21.31
CA PRO A 382 -21.38 -11.50 -21.41
C PRO A 382 -21.49 -12.76 -20.55
N ARG A 383 -20.38 -13.38 -20.15
CA ARG A 383 -20.39 -14.52 -19.22
C ARG A 383 -20.77 -14.10 -17.81
N LEU A 384 -20.27 -12.95 -17.35
CA LEU A 384 -20.62 -12.43 -16.03
C LEU A 384 -22.07 -11.99 -16.00
N ASP A 385 -22.54 -11.30 -17.05
CA ASP A 385 -23.93 -10.88 -17.17
C ASP A 385 -24.91 -12.07 -17.04
N ARG A 386 -24.67 -13.13 -17.82
CA ARG A 386 -25.43 -14.39 -17.69
C ARG A 386 -25.33 -15.02 -16.31
N ALA A 387 -24.16 -15.02 -15.69
CA ALA A 387 -23.97 -15.57 -14.35
C ALA A 387 -24.76 -14.79 -13.30
N LEU A 388 -24.76 -13.46 -13.37
CA LEU A 388 -25.52 -12.60 -12.47
C LEU A 388 -27.03 -12.81 -12.66
N ASP A 389 -27.52 -12.92 -13.89
CA ASP A 389 -28.93 -13.19 -14.16
C ASP A 389 -29.39 -14.57 -13.66
N GLN A 390 -28.58 -15.61 -13.87
CA GLN A 390 -28.83 -16.93 -13.30
C GLN A 390 -28.85 -16.89 -11.78
N MET A 391 -27.86 -16.22 -11.17
CA MET A 391 -27.77 -16.05 -9.73
C MET A 391 -29.01 -15.32 -9.17
N ARG A 392 -29.52 -14.27 -9.85
CA ARG A 392 -30.72 -13.55 -9.43
C ARG A 392 -31.90 -14.49 -9.18
N SER A 393 -32.10 -15.49 -10.05
CA SER A 393 -33.21 -16.44 -9.93
C SER A 393 -33.17 -17.32 -8.67
N HIS A 394 -32.00 -17.43 -8.03
CA HIS A 394 -31.78 -18.18 -6.79
C HIS A 394 -31.63 -17.29 -5.56
N THR A 395 -31.88 -15.99 -5.68
CA THR A 395 -31.74 -15.01 -4.59
C THR A 395 -33.05 -14.28 -4.34
N ARG A 396 -33.32 -13.93 -3.08
CA ARG A 396 -34.47 -13.09 -2.69
C ARG A 396 -34.21 -11.62 -2.95
N ARG A 397 -32.95 -11.20 -2.81
CA ARG A 397 -32.48 -9.84 -3.05
C ARG A 397 -31.04 -9.94 -3.56
N MET A 398 -30.71 -9.15 -4.56
CA MET A 398 -29.35 -9.01 -5.06
C MET A 398 -29.11 -7.56 -5.48
N LYS A 399 -28.00 -6.98 -5.04
CA LYS A 399 -27.51 -5.65 -5.42
C LYS A 399 -26.06 -5.78 -5.86
N VAL A 400 -25.76 -5.30 -7.06
CA VAL A 400 -24.38 -5.12 -7.51
C VAL A 400 -23.86 -3.86 -6.80
N LEU A 401 -22.82 -4.01 -5.99
CA LEU A 401 -22.19 -2.91 -5.27
C LEU A 401 -21.28 -2.10 -6.19
N GLY A 402 -20.68 -2.73 -7.20
CA GLY A 402 -19.90 -2.04 -8.20
C GLY A 402 -19.07 -2.98 -9.07
N CYS A 403 -18.62 -2.47 -10.21
CA CYS A 403 -17.61 -3.08 -11.07
C CYS A 403 -16.48 -2.07 -11.18
N TYR A 404 -15.27 -2.48 -10.84
CA TYR A 404 -14.14 -1.57 -10.69
C TYR A 404 -12.82 -2.24 -11.13
N PRO A 405 -11.81 -1.48 -11.57
CA PRO A 405 -10.53 -2.04 -11.96
C PRO A 405 -9.90 -2.83 -10.80
N ALA A 406 -9.37 -4.02 -11.10
CA ALA A 406 -8.63 -4.80 -10.12
C ALA A 406 -7.29 -4.11 -9.80
N ASP A 407 -6.97 -3.95 -8.51
CA ASP A 407 -5.69 -3.36 -8.07
C ASP A 407 -4.52 -4.33 -8.21
N SER A 408 -4.77 -5.60 -7.88
CA SER A 408 -3.73 -6.64 -7.90
C SER A 408 -3.37 -7.02 -9.35
N VAL A 409 -2.21 -6.56 -9.82
CA VAL A 409 -1.61 -7.07 -11.05
C VAL A 409 -0.91 -8.38 -10.72
N GLN A 410 -1.50 -9.51 -11.11
CA GLN A 410 -0.88 -10.81 -10.87
C GLN A 410 0.50 -10.88 -11.55
N PRO A 411 1.58 -11.19 -10.80
CA PRO A 411 2.91 -11.34 -11.37
C PRO A 411 2.87 -12.39 -12.49
N VAL A 412 3.71 -12.18 -13.50
CA VAL A 412 3.84 -13.14 -14.59
C VAL A 412 4.49 -14.40 -14.04
N ASP A 413 3.78 -15.52 -14.14
CA ASP A 413 4.31 -16.82 -13.74
C ASP A 413 5.38 -17.29 -14.73
N MET A 414 6.59 -17.50 -14.18
CA MET A 414 7.77 -17.95 -14.89
C MET A 414 8.04 -19.45 -14.72
N THR A 415 7.30 -20.17 -13.87
CA THR A 415 7.49 -21.61 -13.66
C THR A 415 7.22 -22.42 -14.93
N LEU A 416 6.27 -21.96 -15.76
CA LEU A 416 5.99 -22.56 -17.07
C LEU A 416 7.11 -22.33 -18.11
N ALA A 417 7.95 -21.29 -17.94
CA ALA A 417 9.06 -21.01 -18.86
C ALA A 417 10.28 -21.89 -18.57
N ALA A 418 10.50 -22.27 -17.31
CA ALA A 418 11.57 -23.20 -16.93
C ALA A 418 11.35 -24.61 -17.51
N ALA A 419 10.10 -25.05 -17.69
CA ALA A 419 9.77 -26.33 -18.32
C ALA A 419 10.10 -26.39 -19.83
N ILE A 420 10.32 -25.23 -20.48
CA ILE A 420 10.69 -25.14 -21.90
C ILE A 420 12.22 -25.12 -22.06
N ASP A 421 12.97 -24.77 -21.02
CA ASP A 421 14.44 -24.65 -21.03
C ASP A 421 15.16 -25.96 -20.63
N THR A 422 14.43 -26.97 -20.10
CA THR A 422 14.97 -28.31 -19.78
C THR A 422 14.78 -29.33 -20.91
N GLY A 423 14.42 -28.88 -22.10
CA GLY A 423 14.08 -29.73 -23.26
C GLY A 423 15.20 -29.87 -24.28
N ASP A 424 16.46 -30.00 -23.87
CA ASP A 424 17.52 -30.47 -24.76
C ASP A 424 18.67 -31.12 -23.98
N GLY A 425 19.00 -32.37 -24.34
CA GLY A 425 20.23 -33.05 -23.90
C GLY A 425 20.05 -34.23 -22.95
N ASP A 426 19.45 -35.33 -23.42
CA ASP A 426 20.08 -36.65 -23.28
C ASP A 426 19.36 -37.69 -24.14
N ALA A 427 19.81 -37.77 -25.39
CA ALA A 427 19.57 -38.91 -26.26
C ALA A 427 20.92 -39.46 -26.71
N HIS A 428 21.64 -40.12 -25.81
CA HIS A 428 22.72 -41.06 -26.16
C HIS A 428 22.55 -42.34 -25.32
N ALA A 429 21.91 -43.34 -25.93
CA ALA A 429 22.15 -44.75 -25.65
C ALA A 429 23.43 -45.17 -26.39
N PRO A 430 24.11 -46.24 -25.94
CA PRO A 430 23.62 -47.58 -26.27
C PRO A 430 23.04 -48.37 -25.10
#